data_AF-A0A8H4X9Y2-F1
#
_entry.id   AF-A0A8H4X9Y2-F1
#
_cell.length_a   1.000
_cell.length_b   1.000
_cell.length_c   1.000
_cell.angle_alpha   90.00
_cell.angle_beta   90.00
_cell.angle_gamma   90.00
#
_symmetry.space_group_name_H-M   'P 1'
#
loop_
_entity.id
_entity.type
_entity.pdbx_description
1 polymer ?
#
loop_
_entity_poly.entity_id
_entity_poly.type
_entity_poly.pdbx_seq_one_letter_code
_entity_poly.pdbx_strand_id
1 'polypeptide(L)'
;MNKELQELRSQNQRVEDHPTSRTDSTTDSGPSTVEDDGMDDFAFSSFPLSLDGVLVDSSVVTEAFTIFAELMRPRLPVVGSLSAQLAYEKEPLLFWTIVIIVLCRLPEQHSIALFKLLRAPYEKLLQSTVFFAPLPLYVVQALLLLCNWPLPCDRQSEDPSWLYCGVAIQAARYLSLDRQQTIPSLRVIGVNPGSIRARINTWLVCFSVATSLSLHLGLPCPIDSELDFSSIHAFLKRNTVSPAFALEVRIQIIVAKFTALLNHELADGTSSTFLRLLDSELDVLKTEMPSDDEQRSIVEFAILDAKIHMYALVITKFSSKSSSRQILLRNARDIALRIVHIGTSAICSSDTGDLTATRREKCQPKDRHRCLAFSNIFLLKFFFRNSSESPEDKQVVASSIARIGVLCKACTFDENDEFGRIQKTFEVLGRESPKDAEKPKLLLKHRMGVSLIYDAISHAGQVRGRSIELKEGETDHEEKPVEDTSQMQQFPSESYLIDQLDANPDFYKSFWNDPYMSLLSFDPSSTETNHQNTW
;
A
#
# COMPACT_ATOMS: atom_id res chain seq x y z
N MET A 1 35.57 -24.63 -36.95
CA MET A 1 34.41 -24.77 -36.04
C MET A 1 34.14 -26.20 -35.54
N ASN A 2 33.88 -27.24 -36.37
CA ASN A 2 33.67 -28.60 -35.81
C ASN A 2 34.98 -29.38 -35.50
N LYS A 3 36.11 -29.01 -36.12
CA LYS A 3 37.43 -29.60 -35.82
C LYS A 3 38.05 -29.07 -34.52
N GLU A 4 37.95 -27.76 -34.26
CA GLU A 4 38.46 -27.14 -33.02
C GLU A 4 37.73 -27.63 -31.75
N LEU A 5 36.43 -27.94 -31.88
CA LEU A 5 35.63 -28.49 -30.79
C LEU A 5 35.97 -29.95 -30.47
N GLN A 6 36.52 -30.70 -31.42
CA GLN A 6 37.04 -32.06 -31.23
C GLN A 6 38.46 -32.07 -30.67
N GLU A 7 39.30 -31.08 -31.00
CA GLU A 7 40.63 -30.92 -30.42
C GLU A 7 40.56 -30.52 -28.93
N LEU A 8 39.62 -29.67 -28.53
CA LEU A 8 39.41 -29.31 -27.12
C LEU A 8 38.88 -30.49 -26.27
N ARG A 9 38.07 -31.39 -26.86
CA ARG A 9 37.59 -32.60 -26.17
C ARG A 9 38.68 -33.65 -25.98
N SER A 10 39.61 -33.77 -26.94
CA SER A 10 40.72 -34.72 -26.83
C SER A 10 41.85 -34.24 -25.93
N GLN A 11 42.00 -32.92 -25.73
CA GLN A 11 42.87 -32.35 -24.70
C GLN A 11 42.36 -32.57 -23.27
N ASN A 12 41.04 -32.44 -23.04
CA ASN A 12 40.46 -32.69 -21.71
C ASN A 12 40.51 -34.16 -21.26
N GLN A 13 40.52 -35.12 -22.20
CA GLN A 13 40.63 -36.55 -21.86
C GLN A 13 42.06 -37.02 -21.54
N ARG A 14 43.11 -36.23 -21.80
CA ARG A 14 44.50 -36.59 -21.49
C ARG A 14 45.00 -36.09 -20.13
N VAL A 15 44.17 -35.36 -19.39
CA VAL A 15 44.54 -34.81 -18.08
C VAL A 15 44.10 -35.73 -16.91
N GLU A 16 43.31 -36.77 -17.17
CA GLU A 16 42.75 -37.63 -16.10
C GLU A 16 43.63 -38.81 -15.65
N ASP A 17 44.78 -39.08 -16.27
CA ASP A 17 45.64 -40.22 -15.89
C ASP A 17 46.98 -39.79 -15.29
N HIS A 18 47.01 -39.36 -14.03
CA HIS A 18 48.14 -39.61 -13.11
C HIS A 18 47.75 -39.39 -11.63
N PRO A 19 48.08 -40.33 -10.70
CA PRO A 19 47.66 -40.26 -9.31
C PRO A 19 48.67 -39.49 -8.47
N THR A 20 48.24 -38.46 -7.74
CA THR A 20 48.96 -37.99 -6.57
C THR A 20 48.00 -37.79 -5.41
N SER A 21 48.29 -38.52 -4.34
CA SER A 21 47.58 -38.50 -3.08
C SER A 21 47.67 -37.14 -2.41
N ARG A 22 46.52 -36.62 -1.97
CA ARG A 22 46.38 -35.90 -0.71
C ARG A 22 44.93 -35.99 -0.28
N THR A 23 44.72 -36.79 0.75
CA THR A 23 43.49 -37.02 1.47
C THR A 23 43.07 -35.80 2.28
N ASP A 24 41.75 -35.67 2.39
CA ASP A 24 40.97 -35.09 3.50
C ASP A 24 40.80 -33.57 3.57
N SER A 25 39.69 -33.09 3.00
CA SER A 25 38.42 -32.88 3.74
C SER A 25 37.62 -31.73 3.12
N THR A 26 36.90 -31.99 2.04
CA THR A 26 35.74 -31.18 1.66
C THR A 26 34.62 -31.48 2.64
N THR A 27 34.57 -30.70 3.72
CA THR A 27 33.34 -30.55 4.48
C THR A 27 32.33 -29.86 3.56
N ASP A 28 31.36 -30.67 3.14
CA ASP A 28 30.07 -30.22 2.61
C ASP A 28 29.52 -29.20 3.61
N SER A 29 29.69 -27.92 3.30
CA SER A 29 29.15 -26.84 4.10
C SER A 29 27.66 -26.84 3.82
N GLY A 30 26.90 -27.42 4.75
CA GLY A 30 25.44 -27.34 4.79
C GLY A 30 24.93 -25.89 4.66
N PRO A 31 23.60 -25.70 4.57
CA PRO A 31 23.03 -24.36 4.35
C PRO A 31 23.57 -23.44 5.43
N SER A 32 24.35 -22.45 5.01
CA SER A 32 24.91 -21.44 5.90
C SER A 32 23.74 -20.89 6.69
N THR A 33 23.73 -21.17 8.00
CA THR A 33 22.81 -20.52 8.93
C THR A 33 22.95 -19.03 8.64
N VAL A 34 21.83 -18.40 8.24
CA VAL A 34 21.80 -16.95 8.02
C VAL A 34 21.92 -16.34 9.41
N GLU A 35 23.13 -16.30 9.94
CA GLU A 35 23.42 -15.74 11.25
C GLU A 35 23.32 -14.22 11.21
N ASP A 36 22.99 -13.70 12.40
CA ASP A 36 23.04 -12.32 12.85
C ASP A 36 21.83 -11.46 12.48
N ASP A 37 20.80 -11.52 13.32
CA ASP A 37 20.15 -10.28 13.77
C ASP A 37 20.86 -9.94 15.09
N GLY A 38 21.69 -8.90 15.07
CA GLY A 38 22.13 -8.26 16.31
C GLY A 38 20.91 -7.79 17.12
N MET A 39 21.10 -7.30 18.34
CA MET A 39 20.00 -6.65 19.05
C MET A 39 19.86 -5.20 18.56
N ASP A 40 18.62 -4.75 18.42
CA ASP A 40 18.34 -3.33 18.18
C ASP A 40 18.93 -2.50 19.34
N ASP A 41 19.60 -1.39 19.02
CA ASP A 41 20.15 -0.44 19.99
C ASP A 41 19.76 0.99 19.62
N PHE A 42 18.68 1.46 20.23
CA PHE A 42 18.14 2.80 19.98
C PHE A 42 18.59 3.83 21.02
N ALA A 43 19.44 3.43 21.99
CA ALA A 43 19.99 4.35 22.97
C ALA A 43 20.95 5.30 22.27
N PHE A 44 20.61 6.59 22.25
CA PHE A 44 21.40 7.61 21.58
C PHE A 44 21.89 8.62 22.61
N SER A 45 23.20 8.59 22.90
CA SER A 45 23.82 9.39 23.98
C SER A 45 24.60 10.62 23.50
N SER A 46 24.65 10.85 22.18
CA SER A 46 25.42 11.96 21.61
C SER A 46 24.72 13.32 21.75
N PHE A 47 25.53 14.40 21.75
CA PHE A 47 25.17 15.83 21.66
C PHE A 47 24.10 16.11 20.59
N PRO A 48 23.34 17.24 20.65
CA PRO A 48 22.17 17.43 19.80
C PRO A 48 22.49 17.19 18.33
N LEU A 49 21.76 16.24 17.74
CA LEU A 49 21.87 15.86 16.34
C LEU A 49 21.51 17.07 15.49
N SER A 50 22.17 17.24 14.35
CA SER A 50 21.81 18.32 13.43
C SER A 50 21.73 17.85 11.99
N LEU A 51 20.68 18.32 11.30
CA LEU A 51 20.56 18.24 9.86
C LEU A 51 20.40 19.66 9.29
N ASP A 52 21.42 20.14 8.57
CA ASP A 52 21.48 21.48 7.98
C ASP A 52 21.11 22.61 8.99
N GLY A 53 21.57 22.49 10.24
CA GLY A 53 21.35 23.47 11.30
C GLY A 53 20.07 23.27 12.12
N VAL A 54 19.19 22.35 11.73
CA VAL A 54 18.02 21.97 12.55
C VAL A 54 18.47 20.99 13.62
N LEU A 55 18.25 21.31 14.90
CA LEU A 55 18.62 20.46 16.03
C LEU A 55 17.48 19.47 16.35
N VAL A 56 17.86 18.22 16.63
CA VAL A 56 16.94 17.15 17.02
C VAL A 56 17.43 16.52 18.32
N ASP A 57 16.53 16.44 19.30
CA ASP A 57 16.83 15.81 20.58
C ASP A 57 16.94 14.29 20.44
N SER A 58 17.86 13.69 21.19
CA SER A 58 18.10 12.24 21.17
C SER A 58 16.87 11.42 21.57
N SER A 59 16.01 11.95 22.44
CA SER A 59 14.74 11.30 22.83
C SER A 59 13.78 11.12 21.65
N VAL A 60 13.70 12.12 20.76
CA VAL A 60 12.86 12.07 19.56
C VAL A 60 13.37 10.99 18.60
N VAL A 61 14.69 10.85 18.48
CA VAL A 61 15.30 9.80 17.66
C VAL A 61 15.04 8.42 18.24
N THR A 62 15.23 8.24 19.55
CA THR A 62 14.92 6.97 20.21
C THR A 62 13.45 6.60 20.02
N GLU A 63 12.51 7.53 20.22
CA GLU A 63 11.08 7.28 19.97
C GLU A 63 10.82 6.91 18.50
N ALA A 64 11.42 7.65 17.54
CA ALA A 64 11.23 7.37 16.12
C ALA A 64 11.73 5.98 15.72
N PHE A 65 12.91 5.56 16.19
CA PHE A 65 13.46 4.24 15.91
C PHE A 65 12.64 3.12 16.57
N THR A 66 12.16 3.32 17.79
CA THR A 66 11.24 2.38 18.46
C THR A 66 9.96 2.20 17.66
N ILE A 67 9.29 3.30 17.27
CA ILE A 67 8.05 3.26 16.49
C ILE A 67 8.29 2.61 15.13
N PHE A 68 9.41 2.90 14.47
CA PHE A 68 9.78 2.25 13.22
C PHE A 68 9.94 0.74 13.39
N ALA A 69 10.66 0.29 14.41
CA ALA A 69 10.89 -1.12 14.67
C ALA A 69 9.60 -1.89 15.02
N GLU A 70 8.69 -1.26 15.78
CA GLU A 70 7.44 -1.89 16.23
C GLU A 70 6.35 -1.88 15.16
N LEU A 71 6.15 -0.76 14.45
CA LEU A 71 4.98 -0.55 13.60
C LEU A 71 5.26 -0.63 12.09
N MET A 72 6.47 -0.26 11.65
CA MET A 72 6.79 -0.15 10.23
C MET A 72 7.62 -1.33 9.71
N ARG A 73 8.72 -1.68 10.40
CA ARG A 73 9.63 -2.76 10.00
C ARG A 73 8.92 -4.11 9.79
N PRO A 74 7.93 -4.53 10.61
CA PRO A 74 7.21 -5.78 10.36
C PRO A 74 6.39 -5.78 9.06
N ARG A 75 5.95 -4.60 8.59
CA ARG A 75 5.22 -4.45 7.32
C ARG A 75 6.15 -4.42 6.10
N LEU A 76 7.40 -3.97 6.28
CA LEU A 76 8.41 -3.94 5.22
C LEU A 76 9.81 -4.29 5.78
N PRO A 77 10.19 -5.57 5.84
CA PRO A 77 11.43 -6.03 6.48
C PRO A 77 12.67 -5.79 5.60
N VAL A 78 12.86 -4.54 5.17
CA VAL A 78 13.95 -4.11 4.28
C VAL A 78 15.29 -3.94 5.00
N VAL A 79 15.24 -3.67 6.29
CA VAL A 79 16.37 -3.54 7.20
C VAL A 79 16.23 -4.58 8.32
N GLY A 80 17.34 -5.23 8.68
CA GLY A 80 17.44 -6.10 9.86
C GLY A 80 17.59 -5.26 11.12
N SER A 81 18.23 -5.80 12.16
CA SER A 81 18.52 -5.06 13.40
C SER A 81 19.31 -3.77 13.16
N LEU A 82 18.97 -2.72 13.91
CA LEU A 82 19.50 -1.36 13.75
C LEU A 82 20.10 -0.82 15.05
N SER A 83 21.20 -0.09 14.93
CA SER A 83 21.67 0.83 15.97
C SER A 83 21.47 2.26 15.48
N ALA A 84 20.78 3.10 16.26
CA ALA A 84 20.54 4.49 15.91
C ALA A 84 21.86 5.28 15.76
N GLN A 85 22.84 5.01 16.64
CA GLN A 85 24.17 5.62 16.59
C GLN A 85 24.93 5.22 15.32
N LEU A 86 25.00 3.91 15.01
CA LEU A 86 25.69 3.44 13.80
C LEU A 86 25.03 3.93 12.52
N ALA A 87 23.69 3.95 12.48
CA ALA A 87 22.94 4.47 11.35
C ALA A 87 23.25 5.96 11.11
N TYR A 88 23.31 6.77 12.18
CA TYR A 88 23.68 8.19 12.05
C TYR A 88 25.10 8.39 11.51
N GLU A 89 26.07 7.60 12.00
CA GLU A 89 27.48 7.75 11.64
C GLU A 89 27.84 7.18 10.25
N LYS A 90 27.18 6.10 9.83
CA LYS A 90 27.56 5.33 8.62
C LYS A 90 26.53 5.38 7.50
N GLU A 91 25.26 5.58 7.83
CA GLU A 91 24.13 5.48 6.91
C GLU A 91 23.17 6.67 7.07
N PRO A 92 23.68 7.92 6.97
CA PRO A 92 22.95 9.12 7.40
C PRO A 92 21.63 9.30 6.66
N LEU A 93 21.57 8.96 5.36
CA LEU A 93 20.30 9.03 4.62
C LEU A 93 19.25 8.06 5.20
N LEU A 94 19.63 6.82 5.52
CA LEU A 94 18.70 5.84 6.07
C LEU A 94 18.23 6.25 7.47
N PHE A 95 19.16 6.73 8.31
CA PHE A 95 18.85 7.28 9.62
C PHE A 95 17.80 8.40 9.54
N TRP A 96 18.08 9.44 8.73
CA TRP A 96 17.18 10.57 8.61
C TRP A 96 15.86 10.21 7.91
N THR A 97 15.88 9.20 7.04
CA THR A 97 14.65 8.65 6.43
C THR A 97 13.75 8.05 7.48
N ILE A 98 14.27 7.20 8.38
CA ILE A 98 13.49 6.60 9.47
C ILE A 98 12.88 7.69 10.36
N VAL A 99 13.68 8.69 10.74
CA VAL A 99 13.21 9.81 11.57
C VAL A 99 12.09 10.57 10.87
N ILE A 100 12.30 11.01 9.62
CA ILE A 100 11.33 11.87 8.95
C ILE A 100 10.02 11.15 8.58
N ILE A 101 10.07 9.88 8.19
CA ILE A 101 8.85 9.12 7.86
C ILE A 101 7.99 8.86 9.10
N VAL A 102 8.60 8.72 10.28
CA VAL A 102 7.87 8.58 11.54
C VAL A 102 7.28 9.92 11.94
N LEU A 103 8.09 10.99 11.99
CA LEU A 103 7.63 12.32 12.41
C LEU A 103 6.43 12.83 11.61
N CYS A 104 6.39 12.62 10.29
CA CYS A 104 5.28 13.08 9.46
C CYS A 104 3.98 12.28 9.64
N ARG A 105 4.03 11.16 10.36
CA ARG A 105 2.87 10.29 10.64
C ARG A 105 2.36 10.42 12.06
N LEU A 106 3.19 10.88 12.98
CA LEU A 106 2.79 11.08 14.36
C LEU A 106 1.77 12.24 14.49
N PRO A 107 0.67 12.05 15.24
CA PRO A 107 -0.37 13.07 15.41
C PRO A 107 0.03 14.24 16.32
N GLU A 108 1.13 14.11 17.06
CA GLU A 108 1.58 15.09 18.05
C GLU A 108 2.08 16.38 17.39
N GLN A 109 1.66 17.53 17.93
CA GLN A 109 2.03 18.85 17.42
C GLN A 109 3.56 19.07 17.35
N HIS A 110 4.30 18.55 18.33
CA HIS A 110 5.76 18.64 18.34
C HIS A 110 6.38 17.89 17.15
N SER A 111 5.91 16.66 16.88
CA SER A 111 6.37 15.84 15.75
C SER A 111 6.08 16.51 14.41
N ILE A 112 4.89 17.10 14.26
CA ILE A 112 4.48 17.84 13.06
C ILE A 112 5.35 19.08 12.85
N ALA A 113 5.59 19.86 13.91
CA ALA A 113 6.43 21.06 13.85
C ALA A 113 7.87 20.69 13.45
N LEU A 114 8.42 19.63 14.03
CA LEU A 114 9.76 19.16 13.72
C LEU A 114 9.88 18.61 12.29
N PHE A 115 8.88 17.86 11.82
CA PHE A 115 8.81 17.43 10.42
C PHE A 115 8.87 18.62 9.45
N LYS A 116 8.09 19.67 9.70
CA LYS A 116 8.08 20.89 8.86
C LYS A 116 9.46 21.54 8.78
N LEU A 117 10.22 21.55 9.88
CA LEU A 117 11.58 22.08 9.91
C LEU A 117 12.59 21.16 9.19
N LEU A 118 12.46 19.84 9.34
CA LEU A 118 13.39 18.86 8.77
C LEU A 118 13.16 18.56 7.29
N ARG A 119 11.98 18.87 6.73
CA ARG A 119 11.61 18.51 5.36
C ARG A 119 12.61 18.98 4.32
N ALA A 120 12.87 20.29 4.24
CA ALA A 120 13.79 20.84 3.24
C ALA A 120 15.26 20.37 3.42
N PRO A 121 15.82 20.37 4.66
CA PRO A 121 17.13 19.76 4.91
C PRO A 121 17.24 18.30 4.47
N TYR A 122 16.21 17.50 4.74
CA TYR A 122 16.15 16.10 4.33
C TYR A 122 16.05 15.93 2.82
N GLU A 123 15.19 16.69 2.14
CA GLU A 123 15.06 16.65 0.68
C GLU A 123 16.39 16.99 -0.02
N LYS A 124 17.15 17.95 0.52
CA LYS A 124 18.52 18.27 0.05
C LYS A 124 19.50 17.11 0.28
N LEU A 125 19.48 16.48 1.45
CA LEU A 125 20.29 15.28 1.73
C LEU A 125 19.95 14.14 0.76
N LEU A 126 18.65 13.88 0.54
CA LEU A 126 18.17 12.86 -0.38
C LEU A 126 18.64 13.11 -1.81
N GLN A 127 18.42 14.32 -2.33
CA GLN A 127 18.86 14.69 -3.68
C GLN A 127 20.37 14.55 -3.84
N SER A 128 21.16 15.11 -2.92
CA SER A 128 22.63 15.05 -2.99
C SER A 128 23.16 13.62 -2.94
N THR A 129 22.50 12.73 -2.19
CA THR A 129 22.92 11.32 -2.07
C THR A 129 22.52 10.48 -3.29
N VAL A 130 21.28 10.63 -3.77
CA VAL A 130 20.72 9.80 -4.85
C VAL A 130 21.37 10.06 -6.21
N PHE A 131 21.95 11.25 -6.43
CA PHE A 131 22.66 11.56 -7.67
C PHE A 131 24.11 11.07 -7.71
N PHE A 132 24.64 10.46 -6.64
CA PHE A 132 26.03 10.02 -6.58
C PHE A 132 26.18 8.50 -6.74
N ALA A 133 26.43 8.04 -7.96
CA ALA A 133 26.64 6.62 -8.25
C ALA A 133 28.07 6.15 -7.88
N PRO A 134 28.25 4.88 -7.45
CA PRO A 134 27.21 3.86 -7.24
C PRO A 134 26.44 4.05 -5.92
N LEU A 135 25.13 3.79 -5.95
CA LEU A 135 24.29 3.90 -4.75
C LEU A 135 24.53 2.71 -3.80
N PRO A 136 24.87 2.95 -2.53
CA PRO A 136 25.08 1.90 -1.55
C PRO A 136 23.75 1.29 -1.08
N LEU A 137 23.83 0.10 -0.46
CA LEU A 137 22.65 -0.68 -0.05
C LEU A 137 21.68 0.13 0.82
N TYR A 138 22.17 0.88 1.81
CA TYR A 138 21.32 1.69 2.70
C TYR A 138 20.54 2.78 1.97
N VAL A 139 21.05 3.29 0.85
CA VAL A 139 20.32 4.27 0.01
C VAL A 139 19.17 3.59 -0.72
N VAL A 140 19.39 2.37 -1.23
CA VAL A 140 18.32 1.56 -1.83
C VAL A 140 17.24 1.27 -0.79
N GLN A 141 17.64 0.87 0.43
CA GLN A 141 16.71 0.61 1.53
C GLN A 141 15.91 1.87 1.91
N ALA A 142 16.57 3.04 2.01
CA ALA A 142 15.91 4.32 2.28
C ALA A 142 14.89 4.69 1.19
N LEU A 143 15.24 4.52 -0.10
CA LEU A 143 14.32 4.76 -1.21
C LEU A 143 13.10 3.83 -1.15
N LEU A 144 13.27 2.56 -0.80
CA LEU A 144 12.16 1.62 -0.64
C LEU A 144 11.24 1.99 0.52
N LEU A 145 11.80 2.48 1.64
CA LEU A 145 11.01 3.03 2.74
C LEU A 145 10.17 4.22 2.25
N LEU A 146 10.76 5.16 1.51
CA LEU A 146 10.02 6.30 0.94
C LEU A 146 8.96 5.89 -0.09
N CYS A 147 9.17 4.78 -0.82
CA CYS A 147 8.15 4.27 -1.74
C CYS A 147 6.89 3.82 -1.00
N ASN A 148 7.08 3.09 0.11
CA ASN A 148 6.02 2.50 0.92
C ASN A 148 5.38 3.50 1.91
N TRP A 149 6.19 4.46 2.37
CA TRP A 149 5.84 5.52 3.30
C TRP A 149 6.34 6.89 2.78
N PRO A 150 5.75 7.42 1.70
CA PRO A 150 6.19 8.69 1.14
C PRO A 150 5.94 9.85 2.09
N LEU A 151 6.66 10.94 1.85
CA LEU A 151 6.42 12.21 2.52
C LEU A 151 5.12 12.86 2.01
N PRO A 152 4.42 13.65 2.84
CA PRO A 152 3.27 14.42 2.40
C PRO A 152 3.59 15.31 1.19
N CYS A 153 2.79 15.19 0.14
CA CYS A 153 2.79 16.06 -1.04
C CYS A 153 1.47 16.83 -1.13
N ASP A 154 1.47 17.99 -1.78
CA ASP A 154 0.27 18.82 -1.91
C ASP A 154 -0.69 18.21 -2.95
N ARG A 155 -0.13 17.63 -4.02
CA ARG A 155 -0.89 16.93 -5.07
C ARG A 155 -0.43 15.49 -5.23
N GLN A 156 -1.38 14.58 -5.43
CA GLN A 156 -1.05 13.15 -5.65
C GLN A 156 -0.23 12.93 -6.94
N SER A 157 -0.28 13.85 -7.91
CA SER A 157 0.57 13.85 -9.11
C SER A 157 2.04 14.15 -8.83
N GLU A 158 2.35 14.76 -7.68
CA GLU A 158 3.71 15.13 -7.26
C GLU A 158 4.36 14.02 -6.42
N ASP A 159 3.66 12.91 -6.17
CA ASP A 159 4.16 11.77 -5.41
C ASP A 159 5.34 11.10 -6.15
N PRO A 160 6.57 11.16 -5.59
CA PRO A 160 7.76 10.66 -6.26
C PRO A 160 7.97 9.14 -6.08
N SER A 161 7.09 8.40 -5.37
CA SER A 161 7.28 6.98 -5.06
C SER A 161 7.61 6.12 -6.28
N TRP A 162 6.98 6.38 -7.43
CA TRP A 162 7.26 5.63 -8.66
C TRP A 162 8.69 5.86 -9.18
N LEU A 163 9.18 7.10 -9.09
CA LEU A 163 10.53 7.46 -9.51
C LEU A 163 11.58 6.86 -8.57
N TYR A 164 11.35 6.96 -7.26
CA TYR A 164 12.21 6.33 -6.25
C TYR A 164 12.28 4.82 -6.43
N CYS A 165 11.16 4.17 -6.75
CA CYS A 165 11.10 2.74 -7.03
C CYS A 165 11.98 2.38 -8.24
N GLY A 166 11.88 3.14 -9.34
CA GLY A 166 12.72 2.95 -10.52
C GLY A 166 14.22 3.05 -10.20
N VAL A 167 14.63 4.07 -9.44
CA VAL A 167 16.03 4.24 -8.99
C VAL A 167 16.47 3.07 -8.11
N ALA A 168 15.65 2.68 -7.13
CA ALA A 168 15.95 1.58 -6.23
C ALA A 168 16.15 0.25 -6.97
N ILE A 169 15.29 -0.08 -7.94
CA ILE A 169 15.43 -1.30 -8.75
C ILE A 169 16.74 -1.30 -9.54
N GLN A 170 17.07 -0.19 -10.20
CA GLN A 170 18.29 -0.12 -11.01
C GLN A 170 19.55 -0.15 -10.15
N ALA A 171 19.54 0.52 -8.99
CA ALA A 171 20.61 0.43 -8.02
C ALA A 171 20.77 -0.99 -7.46
N ALA A 172 19.66 -1.67 -7.13
CA ALA A 172 19.67 -3.06 -6.67
C ALA A 172 20.24 -4.02 -7.71
N ARG A 173 19.88 -3.87 -8.99
CA ARG A 173 20.46 -4.65 -10.11
C ARG A 173 21.94 -4.32 -10.34
N TYR A 174 22.34 -3.06 -10.19
CA TYR A 174 23.75 -2.66 -10.27
C TYR A 174 24.58 -3.32 -9.16
N LEU A 175 24.04 -3.41 -7.94
CA LEU A 175 24.60 -4.19 -6.83
C LEU A 175 24.38 -5.71 -6.99
N SER A 176 23.69 -6.12 -8.06
CA SER A 176 23.36 -7.49 -8.42
C SER A 176 22.69 -8.26 -7.28
N LEU A 177 21.74 -7.59 -6.60
CA LEU A 177 20.92 -8.19 -5.54
C LEU A 177 19.90 -9.20 -6.08
N ASP A 178 19.58 -9.08 -7.37
CA ASP A 178 18.69 -9.97 -8.14
C ASP A 178 19.30 -11.34 -8.45
N ARG A 179 20.62 -11.50 -8.29
CA ARG A 179 21.35 -12.73 -8.65
C ARG A 179 21.49 -13.67 -7.46
N GLN A 180 21.20 -14.96 -7.70
CA GLN A 180 21.30 -16.00 -6.68
C GLN A 180 22.74 -16.31 -6.23
N GLN A 181 23.72 -16.10 -7.12
CA GLN A 181 25.13 -16.40 -6.88
C GLN A 181 25.76 -15.41 -5.90
N THR A 182 26.59 -15.91 -4.98
CA THR A 182 27.46 -15.10 -4.13
C THR A 182 28.47 -14.38 -5.00
N ILE A 183 28.28 -13.08 -5.16
CA ILE A 183 29.19 -12.25 -5.95
C ILE A 183 30.46 -12.06 -5.12
N PRO A 184 31.66 -12.22 -5.72
CA PRO A 184 32.90 -11.83 -5.06
C PRO A 184 32.79 -10.36 -4.61
N SER A 185 33.46 -10.04 -3.51
CA SER A 185 33.38 -8.76 -2.78
C SER A 185 33.05 -7.55 -3.67
N LEU A 186 31.92 -6.87 -3.38
CA LEU A 186 31.56 -5.59 -4.02
C LEU A 186 32.56 -4.45 -3.71
N ARG A 187 33.64 -4.72 -2.98
CA ARG A 187 34.78 -3.81 -2.79
C ARG A 187 35.39 -3.34 -4.11
N VAL A 188 35.35 -4.15 -5.17
CA VAL A 188 35.82 -3.73 -6.50
C VAL A 188 35.00 -2.55 -7.05
N ILE A 189 33.73 -2.45 -6.66
CA ILE A 189 32.79 -1.39 -7.05
C ILE A 189 32.75 -0.28 -5.97
N GLY A 190 33.54 -0.40 -4.90
CA GLY A 190 33.66 0.62 -3.85
C GLY A 190 32.48 0.70 -2.87
N VAL A 191 31.58 -0.29 -2.85
CA VAL A 191 30.37 -0.30 -2.02
C VAL A 191 30.43 -1.41 -0.96
N ASN A 192 30.01 -1.12 0.27
CA ASN A 192 29.81 -2.13 1.30
C ASN A 192 28.66 -3.07 0.86
N PRO A 193 28.92 -4.38 0.69
CA PRO A 193 27.91 -5.31 0.20
C PRO A 193 26.74 -5.53 1.17
N GLY A 194 26.89 -5.21 2.46
CA GLY A 194 25.93 -5.61 3.48
C GLY A 194 25.90 -7.13 3.70
N SER A 195 25.09 -7.58 4.66
CA SER A 195 24.91 -9.01 4.93
C SER A 195 24.11 -9.69 3.81
N ILE A 196 24.27 -11.02 3.68
CA ILE A 196 23.49 -11.80 2.70
C ILE A 196 21.99 -11.66 2.96
N ARG A 197 21.56 -11.65 4.23
CA ARG A 197 20.17 -11.38 4.64
C ARG A 197 19.69 -10.01 4.14
N ALA A 198 20.44 -8.95 4.40
CA ALA A 198 20.07 -7.59 4.00
C ALA A 198 19.91 -7.49 2.48
N ARG A 199 20.81 -8.12 1.72
CA ARG A 199 20.74 -8.16 0.24
C ARG A 199 19.48 -8.88 -0.26
N ILE A 200 19.20 -10.07 0.28
CA ILE A 200 18.01 -10.87 -0.07
C ILE A 200 16.74 -10.09 0.26
N ASN A 201 16.64 -9.59 1.49
CA ASN A 201 15.46 -8.87 1.97
C ASN A 201 15.23 -7.61 1.14
N THR A 202 16.29 -6.86 0.83
CA THR A 202 16.19 -5.67 -0.02
C THR A 202 15.66 -6.00 -1.41
N TRP A 203 16.10 -7.10 -2.04
CA TRP A 203 15.57 -7.50 -3.35
C TRP A 203 14.11 -7.98 -3.29
N LEU A 204 13.74 -8.77 -2.28
CA LEU A 204 12.34 -9.19 -2.07
C LEU A 204 11.42 -7.97 -1.86
N VAL A 205 11.89 -6.97 -1.11
CA VAL A 205 11.18 -5.71 -0.90
C VAL A 205 11.12 -4.89 -2.20
N CYS A 206 12.21 -4.80 -2.98
CA CYS A 206 12.18 -4.15 -4.30
C CYS A 206 11.05 -4.72 -5.16
N PHE A 207 10.99 -6.05 -5.27
CA PHE A 207 9.95 -6.72 -6.04
C PHE A 207 8.54 -6.45 -5.50
N SER A 208 8.35 -6.59 -4.18
CA SER A 208 7.04 -6.40 -3.55
C SER A 208 6.52 -4.98 -3.74
N VAL A 209 7.34 -3.97 -3.42
CA VAL A 209 7.01 -2.54 -3.56
C VAL A 209 6.78 -2.18 -5.02
N ALA A 210 7.62 -2.66 -5.95
CA ALA A 210 7.46 -2.36 -7.36
C ALA A 210 6.17 -2.92 -7.93
N THR A 211 5.83 -4.16 -7.58
CA THR A 211 4.60 -4.81 -8.06
C THR A 211 3.36 -4.11 -7.47
N SER A 212 3.38 -3.82 -6.17
CA SER A 212 2.29 -3.12 -5.49
C SER A 212 2.07 -1.72 -6.06
N LEU A 213 3.12 -0.89 -6.18
CA LEU A 213 3.01 0.43 -6.80
C LEU A 213 2.51 0.35 -8.25
N SER A 214 2.97 -0.63 -9.02
CA SER A 214 2.51 -0.83 -10.40
C SER A 214 1.01 -1.13 -10.45
N LEU A 215 0.54 -2.00 -9.55
CA LEU A 215 -0.88 -2.33 -9.41
C LEU A 215 -1.72 -1.10 -9.07
N HIS A 216 -1.32 -0.35 -8.05
CA HIS A 216 -2.03 0.84 -7.54
C HIS A 216 -1.97 2.05 -8.49
N LEU A 217 -0.96 2.13 -9.35
CA LEU A 217 -0.83 3.20 -10.36
C LEU A 217 -1.39 2.81 -11.73
N GLY A 218 -1.83 1.56 -11.91
CA GLY A 218 -2.29 1.06 -13.20
C GLY A 218 -1.16 0.97 -14.24
N LEU A 219 0.03 0.56 -13.82
CA LEU A 219 1.24 0.41 -14.63
C LEU A 219 1.67 -1.07 -14.77
N PRO A 220 2.41 -1.45 -15.83
CA PRO A 220 3.06 -2.75 -15.91
C PRO A 220 4.13 -2.92 -14.81
N CYS A 221 4.25 -4.15 -14.28
CA CYS A 221 5.28 -4.46 -13.30
C CYS A 221 6.68 -4.40 -13.95
N PRO A 222 7.67 -3.70 -13.36
CA PRO A 222 9.02 -3.58 -13.92
C PRO A 222 9.91 -4.82 -13.68
N ILE A 223 9.42 -5.80 -12.90
CA ILE A 223 10.11 -7.06 -12.59
C ILE A 223 9.12 -8.19 -12.90
N ASP A 224 9.16 -8.67 -14.14
CA ASP A 224 8.15 -9.56 -14.72
C ASP A 224 8.73 -10.77 -15.46
N SER A 225 10.06 -10.96 -15.43
CA SER A 225 10.70 -12.06 -16.16
C SER A 225 10.69 -13.39 -15.38
N GLU A 226 10.68 -14.52 -16.11
CA GLU A 226 10.77 -15.86 -15.50
C GLU A 226 12.08 -16.06 -14.70
N LEU A 227 13.16 -15.40 -15.10
CA LEU A 227 14.42 -15.40 -14.37
C LEU A 227 14.29 -14.67 -13.02
N ASP A 228 13.62 -13.51 -13.02
CA ASP A 228 13.35 -12.76 -11.79
C ASP A 228 12.50 -13.59 -10.82
N PHE A 229 11.40 -14.18 -11.30
CA PHE A 229 10.54 -15.04 -10.47
C PHE A 229 11.28 -16.26 -9.92
N SER A 230 12.11 -16.91 -10.74
CA SER A 230 12.94 -18.03 -10.31
C SER A 230 13.92 -17.61 -9.19
N SER A 231 14.49 -16.41 -9.30
CA SER A 231 15.36 -15.82 -8.26
C SER A 231 14.60 -15.53 -6.96
N ILE A 232 13.44 -14.88 -7.06
CA ILE A 232 12.57 -14.58 -5.92
C ILE A 232 12.16 -15.87 -5.19
N HIS A 233 11.75 -16.91 -5.92
CA HIS A 233 11.41 -18.21 -5.32
C HIS A 233 12.61 -18.85 -4.61
N ALA A 234 13.81 -18.76 -5.17
CA ALA A 234 15.02 -19.26 -4.52
C ALA A 234 15.36 -18.48 -3.25
N PHE A 235 15.14 -17.16 -3.25
CA PHE A 235 15.34 -16.30 -2.08
C PHE A 235 14.32 -16.55 -0.97
N LEU A 236 13.05 -16.76 -1.30
CA LEU A 236 12.03 -17.10 -0.31
C LEU A 236 12.36 -18.40 0.43
N LYS A 237 12.96 -19.39 -0.24
CA LYS A 237 13.43 -20.64 0.40
C LYS A 237 14.53 -20.44 1.44
N ARG A 238 15.22 -19.29 1.44
CA ARG A 238 16.25 -18.97 2.44
C ARG A 238 15.66 -18.48 3.77
N ASN A 239 14.34 -18.28 3.86
CA ASN A 239 13.62 -17.91 5.09
C ASN A 239 14.24 -16.73 5.84
N THR A 240 14.63 -15.68 5.12
CA THR A 240 15.25 -14.48 5.68
C THR A 240 14.26 -13.41 6.14
N VAL A 241 12.97 -13.61 5.83
CA VAL A 241 11.84 -12.73 6.15
C VAL A 241 10.77 -13.51 6.91
N SER A 242 9.82 -12.81 7.53
CA SER A 242 8.70 -13.45 8.23
C SER A 242 7.81 -14.27 7.28
N PRO A 243 7.11 -15.31 7.78
CA PRO A 243 6.18 -16.08 6.96
C PRO A 243 5.07 -15.22 6.32
N ALA A 244 4.56 -14.23 7.05
CA ALA A 244 3.54 -13.32 6.54
C ALA A 244 4.05 -12.50 5.34
N PHE A 245 5.26 -11.92 5.44
CA PHE A 245 5.84 -11.18 4.33
C PHE A 245 6.21 -12.09 3.16
N ALA A 246 6.66 -13.32 3.42
CA ALA A 246 6.90 -14.32 2.38
C ALA A 246 5.61 -14.64 1.58
N LEU A 247 4.46 -14.73 2.25
CA LEU A 247 3.16 -14.87 1.60
C LEU A 247 2.78 -13.61 0.81
N GLU A 248 2.99 -12.40 1.35
CA GLU A 248 2.79 -11.15 0.62
C GLU A 248 3.62 -11.13 -0.68
N VAL A 249 4.89 -11.53 -0.65
CA VAL A 249 5.72 -11.63 -1.86
C VAL A 249 5.16 -12.66 -2.85
N ARG A 250 4.66 -13.81 -2.39
CA ARG A 250 4.03 -14.82 -3.27
C ARG A 250 2.75 -14.29 -3.91
N ILE A 251 1.95 -13.50 -3.18
CA ILE A 251 0.79 -12.80 -3.74
C ILE A 251 1.27 -11.85 -4.85
N GLN A 252 2.35 -11.10 -4.64
CA GLN A 252 2.90 -10.20 -5.67
C GLN A 252 3.40 -10.96 -6.92
N ILE A 253 3.93 -12.19 -6.78
CA ILE A 253 4.27 -13.03 -7.96
C ILE A 253 3.01 -13.35 -8.78
N ILE A 254 1.91 -13.73 -8.12
CA ILE A 254 0.62 -14.00 -8.79
C ILE A 254 0.11 -12.72 -9.45
N VAL A 255 0.13 -11.59 -8.74
CA VAL A 255 -0.26 -10.29 -9.27
C VAL A 255 0.54 -9.94 -10.53
N ALA A 256 1.87 -10.01 -10.49
CA ALA A 256 2.72 -9.67 -11.64
C ALA A 256 2.39 -10.53 -12.87
N LYS A 257 2.26 -11.85 -12.69
CA LYS A 257 1.93 -12.80 -13.77
C LYS A 257 0.55 -12.52 -14.38
N PHE A 258 -0.48 -12.42 -13.56
CA PHE A 258 -1.85 -12.26 -14.05
C PHE A 258 -2.15 -10.84 -14.53
N THR A 259 -1.48 -9.82 -13.99
CA THR A 259 -1.56 -8.46 -14.53
C THR A 259 -1.09 -8.45 -15.98
N ALA A 260 0.08 -9.04 -16.26
CA ALA A 260 0.62 -9.10 -17.61
C ALA A 260 -0.35 -9.80 -18.58
N LEU A 261 -0.91 -10.96 -18.16
CA LEU A 261 -1.88 -11.72 -18.95
C LEU A 261 -3.19 -10.94 -19.20
N LEU A 262 -3.80 -10.42 -18.13
CA LEU A 262 -5.10 -9.74 -18.18
C LEU A 262 -5.02 -8.37 -18.81
N ASN A 263 -3.84 -7.74 -18.90
CA ASN A 263 -3.70 -6.43 -19.52
C ASN A 263 -3.87 -6.49 -21.05
N HIS A 264 -3.57 -7.64 -21.68
CA HIS A 264 -3.83 -7.84 -23.11
C HIS A 264 -5.33 -7.76 -23.47
N GLU A 265 -5.63 -7.47 -24.73
CA GLU A 265 -7.00 -7.55 -25.26
C GLU A 265 -7.39 -9.02 -25.40
N LEU A 266 -8.16 -9.50 -24.42
CA LEU A 266 -8.65 -10.87 -24.35
C LEU A 266 -10.18 -10.86 -24.51
N ALA A 267 -10.71 -11.90 -25.15
CA ALA A 267 -12.15 -12.13 -25.17
C ALA A 267 -12.70 -12.28 -23.74
N ASP A 268 -13.97 -11.90 -23.51
CA ASP A 268 -14.60 -11.90 -22.19
C ASP A 268 -14.50 -13.27 -21.47
N GLY A 269 -14.72 -14.37 -22.21
CA GLY A 269 -14.61 -15.73 -21.67
C GLY A 269 -13.19 -16.10 -21.22
N THR A 270 -12.18 -15.62 -21.94
CA THR A 270 -10.77 -15.86 -21.62
C THR A 270 -10.35 -15.08 -20.38
N SER A 271 -10.71 -13.79 -20.30
CA SER A 271 -10.47 -12.97 -19.11
C SER A 271 -11.10 -13.56 -17.85
N SER A 272 -12.34 -14.05 -17.96
CA SER A 272 -13.05 -14.72 -16.86
C SER A 272 -12.35 -16.01 -16.41
N THR A 273 -11.71 -16.72 -17.33
CA THR A 273 -10.99 -17.96 -17.00
C THR A 273 -9.67 -17.66 -16.28
N PHE A 274 -8.92 -16.67 -16.75
CA PHE A 274 -7.71 -16.22 -16.04
C PHE A 274 -8.03 -15.66 -14.65
N LEU A 275 -9.12 -14.91 -14.48
CA LEU A 275 -9.54 -14.46 -13.14
C LEU A 275 -9.84 -15.63 -12.20
N ARG A 276 -10.55 -16.67 -12.65
CA ARG A 276 -10.81 -17.86 -11.83
C ARG A 276 -9.53 -18.60 -11.45
N LEU A 277 -8.56 -18.65 -12.36
CA LEU A 277 -7.26 -19.24 -12.08
C LEU A 277 -6.49 -18.43 -11.04
N LEU A 278 -6.48 -17.09 -11.17
CA LEU A 278 -5.92 -16.19 -10.16
C LEU A 278 -6.59 -16.38 -8.79
N ASP A 279 -7.92 -16.46 -8.75
CA ASP A 279 -8.65 -16.72 -7.52
C ASP A 279 -8.23 -18.04 -6.88
N SER A 280 -8.11 -19.10 -7.69
CA SER A 280 -7.65 -20.40 -7.23
C SER A 280 -6.22 -20.33 -6.66
N GLU A 281 -5.29 -19.64 -7.31
CA GLU A 281 -3.91 -19.51 -6.82
C GLU A 281 -3.84 -18.70 -5.52
N LEU A 282 -4.63 -17.62 -5.41
CA LEU A 282 -4.71 -16.83 -4.18
C LEU A 282 -5.39 -17.60 -3.04
N ASP A 283 -6.42 -18.39 -3.34
CA ASP A 283 -7.13 -19.18 -2.33
C ASP A 283 -6.28 -20.34 -1.79
N VAL A 284 -5.36 -20.89 -2.59
CA VAL A 284 -4.36 -21.85 -2.10
C VAL A 284 -3.49 -21.22 -1.01
N LEU A 285 -3.08 -19.96 -1.16
CA LEU A 285 -2.26 -19.28 -0.15
C LEU A 285 -2.99 -19.08 1.18
N LYS A 286 -4.33 -19.07 1.19
CA LYS A 286 -5.12 -18.98 2.43
C LYS A 286 -4.89 -20.19 3.35
N THR A 287 -4.54 -21.34 2.78
CA THR A 287 -4.27 -22.57 3.56
C THR A 287 -2.94 -22.50 4.32
N GLU A 288 -2.03 -21.61 3.91
CA GLU A 288 -0.69 -21.43 4.49
C GLU A 288 -0.63 -20.21 5.43
N MET A 289 -1.77 -19.60 5.76
CA MET A 289 -1.81 -18.37 6.54
C MET A 289 -1.28 -18.55 7.98
N PRO A 290 -0.66 -17.50 8.56
CA PRO A 290 -0.17 -17.54 9.93
C PRO A 290 -1.28 -17.79 10.96
N SER A 291 -0.89 -18.39 12.09
CA SER A 291 -1.78 -18.57 13.24
C SER A 291 -2.01 -17.27 14.01
N ASP A 292 -1.14 -16.27 13.85
CA ASP A 292 -1.32 -14.95 14.46
C ASP A 292 -2.41 -14.14 13.73
N ASP A 293 -3.31 -13.52 14.49
CA ASP A 293 -4.49 -12.84 13.95
C ASP A 293 -4.14 -11.57 13.16
N GLU A 294 -3.15 -10.80 13.62
CA GLU A 294 -2.71 -9.58 12.96
C GLU A 294 -2.02 -9.91 11.63
N GLN A 295 -1.08 -10.86 11.64
CA GLN A 295 -0.41 -11.33 10.43
C GLN A 295 -1.39 -11.97 9.44
N ARG A 296 -2.41 -12.68 9.92
CA ARG A 296 -3.45 -13.23 9.05
C ARG A 296 -4.27 -12.13 8.39
N SER A 297 -4.68 -11.13 9.15
CA SER A 297 -5.42 -9.96 8.65
C SER A 297 -4.63 -9.21 7.56
N ILE A 298 -3.32 -9.06 7.76
CA ILE A 298 -2.39 -8.50 6.79
C ILE A 298 -2.42 -9.27 5.46
N VAL A 299 -2.24 -10.59 5.51
CA VAL A 299 -2.19 -11.43 4.30
C VAL A 299 -3.57 -11.48 3.63
N GLU A 300 -4.65 -11.54 4.42
CA GLU A 300 -6.03 -11.48 3.89
C GLU A 300 -6.26 -10.17 3.12
N PHE A 301 -5.84 -9.04 3.71
CA PHE A 301 -5.95 -7.74 3.07
C PHE A 301 -5.17 -7.70 1.75
N ALA A 302 -3.93 -8.22 1.71
CA ALA A 302 -3.13 -8.27 0.49
C ALA A 302 -3.78 -9.13 -0.62
N ILE A 303 -4.42 -10.25 -0.27
CA ILE A 303 -5.20 -11.06 -1.22
C ILE A 303 -6.38 -10.24 -1.77
N LEU A 304 -7.14 -9.58 -0.90
CA LEU A 304 -8.29 -8.79 -1.29
C LEU A 304 -7.89 -7.59 -2.17
N ASP A 305 -6.77 -6.95 -1.86
CA ASP A 305 -6.20 -5.86 -2.65
C ASP A 305 -5.86 -6.32 -4.08
N ALA A 306 -5.22 -7.48 -4.23
CA ALA A 306 -4.99 -8.10 -5.52
C ALA A 306 -6.30 -8.38 -6.26
N LYS A 307 -7.29 -8.96 -5.59
CA LYS A 307 -8.58 -9.32 -6.21
C LYS A 307 -9.35 -8.09 -6.68
N ILE A 308 -9.50 -7.04 -5.86
CA ILE A 308 -10.28 -5.86 -6.25
C ILE A 308 -9.71 -5.17 -7.49
N HIS A 309 -8.37 -5.08 -7.59
CA HIS A 309 -7.71 -4.50 -8.75
C HIS A 309 -7.89 -5.34 -10.02
N MET A 310 -7.76 -6.67 -9.94
CA MET A 310 -7.95 -7.57 -11.08
C MET A 310 -9.41 -7.62 -11.55
N TYR A 311 -10.34 -7.65 -10.61
CA TYR A 311 -11.76 -7.61 -10.91
C TYR A 311 -12.12 -6.28 -11.58
N ALA A 312 -11.66 -5.16 -11.04
CA ALA A 312 -11.86 -3.85 -11.64
C ALA A 312 -11.29 -3.77 -13.07
N LEU A 313 -10.07 -4.28 -13.29
CA LEU A 313 -9.46 -4.35 -14.63
C LEU A 313 -10.39 -5.06 -15.63
N VAL A 314 -10.92 -6.24 -15.28
CA VAL A 314 -11.79 -7.00 -16.18
C VAL A 314 -13.17 -6.35 -16.34
N ILE A 315 -13.75 -5.81 -15.26
CA ILE A 315 -15.06 -5.11 -15.29
C ILE A 315 -15.03 -3.90 -16.22
N THR A 316 -13.90 -3.18 -16.30
CA THR A 316 -13.75 -2.03 -17.21
C THR A 316 -13.66 -2.43 -18.69
N LYS A 317 -13.25 -3.66 -18.99
CA LYS A 317 -13.15 -4.20 -20.35
C LYS A 317 -14.49 -4.76 -20.85
N PHE A 318 -15.31 -5.31 -19.96
CA PHE A 318 -16.56 -5.98 -20.35
C PHE A 318 -17.66 -4.97 -20.70
N SER A 319 -18.51 -5.37 -21.66
CA SER A 319 -19.74 -4.63 -21.97
C SER A 319 -20.67 -4.53 -20.76
N SER A 320 -21.32 -3.38 -20.58
CA SER A 320 -22.27 -3.13 -19.48
C SER A 320 -23.43 -4.14 -19.44
N LYS A 321 -23.78 -4.73 -20.60
CA LYS A 321 -24.87 -5.71 -20.75
C LYS A 321 -24.44 -7.16 -20.47
N SER A 322 -23.16 -7.43 -20.21
CA SER A 322 -22.64 -8.78 -19.97
C SER A 322 -23.12 -9.32 -18.61
N SER A 323 -23.70 -10.52 -18.59
CA SER A 323 -24.08 -11.22 -17.35
C SER A 323 -22.85 -11.54 -16.49
N SER A 324 -21.72 -11.89 -17.13
CA SER A 324 -20.44 -12.09 -16.46
C SER A 324 -19.98 -10.84 -15.73
N ARG A 325 -20.19 -9.64 -16.32
CA ARG A 325 -19.87 -8.37 -15.66
C ARG A 325 -20.69 -8.15 -14.39
N GLN A 326 -21.97 -8.52 -14.38
CA GLN A 326 -22.83 -8.40 -13.21
C GLN A 326 -22.41 -9.34 -12.07
N ILE A 327 -21.97 -10.55 -12.39
CA ILE A 327 -21.43 -11.49 -11.40
C ILE A 327 -20.12 -10.94 -10.81
N LEU A 328 -19.21 -10.45 -11.66
CA LEU A 328 -17.95 -9.86 -11.21
C LEU A 328 -18.18 -8.62 -10.33
N LEU A 329 -19.17 -7.78 -10.65
CA LEU A 329 -19.54 -6.63 -9.81
C LEU A 329 -19.96 -7.07 -8.40
N ARG A 330 -20.83 -8.09 -8.29
CA ARG A 330 -21.27 -8.61 -6.98
C ARG A 330 -20.11 -9.16 -6.16
N ASN A 331 -19.24 -9.97 -6.77
CA ASN A 331 -18.05 -10.48 -6.10
C ASN A 331 -17.12 -9.36 -5.65
N ALA A 332 -16.90 -8.35 -6.50
CA ALA A 332 -16.06 -7.20 -6.19
C ALA A 332 -16.66 -6.32 -5.07
N ARG A 333 -18.00 -6.24 -4.96
CA ARG A 333 -18.66 -5.60 -3.81
C ARG A 333 -18.29 -6.30 -2.52
N ASP A 334 -18.43 -7.62 -2.47
CA ASP A 334 -18.19 -8.38 -1.23
C ASP A 334 -16.71 -8.28 -0.82
N ILE A 335 -15.79 -8.27 -1.80
CA ILE A 335 -14.37 -7.98 -1.59
C ILE A 335 -14.19 -6.57 -1.02
N ALA A 336 -14.77 -5.54 -1.63
CA ALA A 336 -14.65 -4.16 -1.18
C ALA A 336 -15.20 -3.97 0.25
N LEU A 337 -16.35 -4.56 0.58
CA LEU A 337 -16.92 -4.55 1.93
C LEU A 337 -15.97 -5.22 2.95
N ARG A 338 -15.34 -6.34 2.58
CA ARG A 338 -14.37 -7.02 3.44
C ARG A 338 -13.10 -6.18 3.64
N ILE A 339 -12.60 -5.52 2.59
CA ILE A 339 -11.48 -4.57 2.67
C ILE A 339 -11.81 -3.45 3.65
N VAL A 340 -12.99 -2.84 3.54
CA VAL A 340 -13.42 -1.79 4.47
C VAL A 340 -13.49 -2.31 5.90
N HIS A 341 -14.06 -3.49 6.10
CA HIS A 341 -14.21 -4.08 7.42
C HIS A 341 -12.86 -4.29 8.12
N ILE A 342 -11.88 -4.91 7.44
CA ILE A 342 -10.53 -5.13 7.95
C ILE A 342 -9.75 -3.80 8.06
N GLY A 343 -9.98 -2.91 7.10
CA GLY A 343 -9.35 -1.60 6.99
C GLY A 343 -9.63 -0.67 8.16
N THR A 344 -10.84 -0.76 8.71
CA THR A 344 -11.37 0.19 9.70
C THR A 344 -11.56 -0.43 11.08
N SER A 345 -11.36 -1.74 11.25
CA SER A 345 -11.67 -2.46 12.51
C SER A 345 -10.98 -1.88 13.73
N ALA A 346 -9.69 -1.55 13.64
CA ALA A 346 -8.92 -0.99 14.76
C ALA A 346 -9.48 0.34 15.24
N ILE A 347 -9.75 1.28 14.31
CA ILE A 347 -10.25 2.63 14.64
C ILE A 347 -11.73 2.60 15.04
N CYS A 348 -12.56 1.76 14.42
CA CYS A 348 -13.96 1.64 14.77
C CYS A 348 -14.20 0.93 16.12
N SER A 349 -13.22 0.14 16.59
CA SER A 349 -13.33 -0.56 17.88
C SER A 349 -12.65 0.19 19.03
N SER A 350 -11.86 1.22 18.73
CA SER A 350 -11.19 2.06 19.73
C SER A 350 -12.11 3.17 20.24
N ASP A 351 -11.89 3.61 21.48
CA ASP A 351 -12.56 4.79 22.02
C ASP A 351 -12.26 6.05 21.19
N THR A 352 -13.19 7.00 21.20
CA THR A 352 -13.06 8.25 20.44
C THR A 352 -11.85 9.04 20.95
N GLY A 353 -10.81 9.14 20.13
CA GLY A 353 -9.57 9.84 20.48
C GLY A 353 -8.43 8.96 21.01
N ASP A 354 -8.49 7.63 20.84
CA ASP A 354 -7.33 6.77 21.09
C ASP A 354 -6.15 7.13 20.15
N LEU A 355 -5.17 7.83 20.71
CA LEU A 355 -3.95 8.21 20.03
C LEU A 355 -3.12 6.99 19.60
N THR A 356 -3.21 5.86 20.30
CA THR A 356 -2.45 4.65 19.99
C THR A 356 -2.96 3.99 18.71
N ALA A 357 -4.28 3.81 18.60
CA ALA A 357 -4.91 3.31 17.38
C ALA A 357 -4.64 4.24 16.19
N THR A 358 -4.72 5.56 16.42
CA THR A 358 -4.42 6.58 15.38
C THR A 358 -2.96 6.51 14.92
N ARG A 359 -1.99 6.43 15.86
CA ARG A 359 -0.56 6.25 15.54
C ARG A 359 -0.34 4.99 14.70
N ARG A 360 -0.93 3.86 15.11
CA ARG A 360 -0.81 2.58 14.39
C ARG A 360 -1.36 2.66 12.97
N GLU A 361 -2.52 3.29 12.79
CA GLU A 361 -3.14 3.42 11.47
C GLU A 361 -2.32 4.34 10.54
N LYS A 362 -1.82 5.47 11.05
CA LYS A 362 -0.97 6.36 10.24
C LYS A 362 0.38 5.75 9.87
N CYS A 363 0.88 4.79 10.65
CA CYS A 363 2.09 4.04 10.34
C CYS A 363 1.88 2.92 9.30
N GLN A 364 0.65 2.66 8.86
CA GLN A 364 0.40 1.67 7.82
C GLN A 364 1.00 2.10 6.46
N PRO A 365 1.37 1.13 5.60
CA PRO A 365 1.81 1.41 4.23
C PRO A 365 0.76 2.18 3.43
N LYS A 366 1.21 3.10 2.55
CA LYS A 366 0.31 3.93 1.72
C LYS A 366 -0.63 3.11 0.84
N ASP A 367 -0.18 1.96 0.35
CA ASP A 367 -0.99 1.09 -0.51
C ASP A 367 -2.25 0.56 0.19
N ARG A 368 -2.21 0.40 1.52
CA ARG A 368 -3.42 0.08 2.31
C ARG A 368 -4.46 1.20 2.20
N HIS A 369 -4.04 2.46 2.34
CA HIS A 369 -4.93 3.62 2.25
C HIS A 369 -5.46 3.81 0.83
N ARG A 370 -4.62 3.59 -0.19
CA ARG A 370 -5.04 3.56 -1.60
C ARG A 370 -6.08 2.47 -1.86
N CYS A 371 -5.90 1.26 -1.32
CA CYS A 371 -6.86 0.16 -1.44
C CYS A 371 -8.21 0.48 -0.78
N LEU A 372 -8.19 1.12 0.39
CA LEU A 372 -9.41 1.59 1.06
C LEU A 372 -10.13 2.65 0.23
N ALA A 373 -9.37 3.60 -0.34
CA ALA A 373 -9.93 4.61 -1.23
C ALA A 373 -10.51 4.01 -2.51
N PHE A 374 -9.82 3.03 -3.11
CA PHE A 374 -10.33 2.24 -4.23
C PHE A 374 -11.67 1.64 -3.88
N SER A 375 -11.71 0.86 -2.80
CA SER A 375 -12.89 0.12 -2.37
C SER A 375 -14.08 1.04 -2.13
N ASN A 376 -13.85 2.21 -1.52
CA ASN A 376 -14.91 3.18 -1.31
C ASN A 376 -15.46 3.78 -2.62
N ILE A 377 -14.56 4.18 -3.53
CA ILE A 377 -14.95 4.70 -4.86
C ILE A 377 -15.73 3.64 -5.64
N PHE A 378 -15.30 2.38 -5.56
CA PHE A 378 -15.96 1.27 -6.23
C PHE A 378 -17.40 1.08 -5.72
N LEU A 379 -17.58 1.07 -4.39
CA LEU A 379 -18.90 0.98 -3.75
C LEU A 379 -19.79 2.19 -4.09
N LEU A 380 -19.25 3.41 -4.02
CA LEU A 380 -19.97 4.63 -4.38
C LEU A 380 -20.44 4.59 -5.84
N LYS A 381 -19.54 4.21 -6.76
CA LYS A 381 -19.77 4.25 -8.21
C LYS A 381 -20.79 3.21 -8.66
N PHE A 382 -20.73 1.98 -8.15
CA PHE A 382 -21.53 0.87 -8.67
C PHE A 382 -22.73 0.48 -7.81
N PHE A 383 -22.72 0.77 -6.51
CA PHE A 383 -23.68 0.24 -5.56
C PHE A 383 -24.51 1.34 -4.89
N PHE A 384 -23.84 2.37 -4.33
CA PHE A 384 -24.55 3.47 -3.65
C PHE A 384 -25.43 4.29 -4.60
N ARG A 385 -24.92 4.60 -5.80
CA ARG A 385 -25.64 5.40 -6.80
C ARG A 385 -26.66 4.60 -7.61
N ASN A 386 -26.64 3.28 -7.51
CA ASN A 386 -27.45 2.43 -8.36
C ASN A 386 -28.85 2.24 -7.76
N SER A 387 -29.87 2.71 -8.49
CA SER A 387 -31.25 2.64 -8.02
C SER A 387 -31.79 1.21 -7.91
N SER A 388 -31.19 0.25 -8.62
CA SER A 388 -31.69 -1.13 -8.74
C SER A 388 -31.39 -2.07 -7.58
N GLU A 389 -30.65 -1.64 -6.55
CA GLU A 389 -30.26 -2.53 -5.44
C GLU A 389 -31.30 -2.62 -4.33
N SER A 390 -31.28 -3.76 -3.61
CA SER A 390 -32.13 -4.00 -2.46
C SER A 390 -31.85 -2.97 -1.36
N PRO A 391 -32.85 -2.62 -0.52
CA PRO A 391 -32.65 -1.66 0.55
C PRO A 391 -31.61 -2.13 1.58
N GLU A 392 -31.54 -3.44 1.85
CA GLU A 392 -30.56 -4.04 2.75
C GLU A 392 -29.12 -3.87 2.23
N ASP A 393 -28.88 -4.17 0.95
CA ASP A 393 -27.56 -4.03 0.33
C ASP A 393 -27.10 -2.57 0.34
N LYS A 394 -28.02 -1.63 0.08
CA LYS A 394 -27.75 -0.18 0.16
C LYS A 394 -27.33 0.25 1.57
N GLN A 395 -27.99 -0.28 2.60
CA GLN A 395 -27.65 0.02 4.00
C GLN A 395 -26.25 -0.51 4.37
N VAL A 396 -25.90 -1.72 3.96
CA VAL A 396 -24.58 -2.30 4.19
C VAL A 396 -23.49 -1.46 3.52
N VAL A 397 -23.72 -1.02 2.28
CA VAL A 397 -22.79 -0.16 1.54
C VAL A 397 -22.66 1.20 2.23
N ALA A 398 -23.77 1.83 2.62
CA ALA A 398 -23.76 3.10 3.34
C ALA A 398 -22.99 3.03 4.67
N SER A 399 -23.20 1.97 5.45
CA SER A 399 -22.47 1.76 6.71
C SER A 399 -20.96 1.63 6.49
N SER A 400 -20.55 0.99 5.39
CA SER A 400 -19.14 0.81 5.04
C SER A 400 -18.50 2.12 4.60
N ILE A 401 -19.19 2.93 3.79
CA ILE A 401 -18.76 4.29 3.42
C ILE A 401 -18.57 5.16 4.68
N ALA A 402 -19.50 5.09 5.62
CA ALA A 402 -19.43 5.83 6.87
C ALA A 402 -18.21 5.44 7.72
N ARG A 403 -17.89 4.15 7.82
CA ARG A 403 -16.68 3.67 8.53
C ARG A 403 -15.39 4.23 7.96
N ILE A 404 -15.28 4.34 6.64
CA ILE A 404 -14.12 4.99 6.00
C ILE A 404 -14.09 6.49 6.31
N GLY A 405 -15.25 7.15 6.36
CA GLY A 405 -15.36 8.54 6.79
C GLY A 405 -14.81 8.76 8.21
N VAL A 406 -15.15 7.88 9.16
CA VAL A 406 -14.62 7.91 10.53
C VAL A 406 -13.10 7.74 10.55
N LEU A 407 -12.59 6.75 9.80
CA LEU A 407 -11.15 6.50 9.66
C LEU A 407 -10.41 7.74 9.13
N CYS A 408 -10.90 8.33 8.02
CA CYS A 408 -10.27 9.50 7.42
C CYS A 408 -10.27 10.66 8.41
N LYS A 409 -11.43 10.95 9.04
CA LYS A 409 -11.54 12.02 10.03
C LYS A 409 -10.58 11.85 11.22
N ALA A 410 -10.36 10.63 11.69
CA ALA A 410 -9.40 10.35 12.76
C ALA A 410 -7.94 10.56 12.33
N CYS A 411 -7.64 10.39 11.04
CA CYS A 411 -6.27 10.47 10.51
C CYS A 411 -5.92 11.80 9.82
N THR A 412 -6.89 12.68 9.57
CA THR A 412 -6.71 14.00 8.95
C THR A 412 -6.14 15.02 9.97
N PHE A 413 -5.05 15.69 9.60
CA PHE A 413 -4.43 16.79 10.34
C PHE A 413 -4.52 18.11 9.57
N ASP A 414 -4.42 18.02 8.25
CA ASP A 414 -4.53 19.16 7.34
C ASP A 414 -5.53 18.79 6.27
N GLU A 415 -6.39 19.71 5.86
CA GLU A 415 -7.42 19.38 4.87
C GLU A 415 -6.85 19.01 3.48
N ASN A 416 -5.57 19.30 3.24
CA ASN A 416 -4.86 18.96 2.02
C ASN A 416 -3.99 17.71 2.19
N ASP A 417 -3.96 17.07 3.36
CA ASP A 417 -3.31 15.78 3.51
C ASP A 417 -4.07 14.67 2.75
N GLU A 418 -3.49 13.46 2.72
CA GLU A 418 -4.03 12.36 1.93
C GLU A 418 -5.45 11.97 2.36
N PHE A 419 -5.72 11.89 3.67
CA PHE A 419 -7.04 11.53 4.19
C PHE A 419 -8.06 12.66 3.96
N GLY A 420 -7.65 13.92 4.11
CA GLY A 420 -8.46 15.09 3.79
C GLY A 420 -8.86 15.12 2.30
N ARG A 421 -7.92 14.84 1.39
CA ARG A 421 -8.21 14.76 -0.06
C ARG A 421 -9.14 13.61 -0.42
N ILE A 422 -8.93 12.45 0.21
CA ILE A 422 -9.79 11.28 0.07
C ILE A 422 -11.22 11.63 0.51
N GLN A 423 -11.38 12.25 1.68
CA GLN A 423 -12.66 12.68 2.21
C GLN A 423 -13.36 13.70 1.29
N LYS A 424 -12.65 14.75 0.86
CA LYS A 424 -13.17 15.75 -0.10
C LYS A 424 -13.65 15.12 -1.40
N THR A 425 -13.01 14.03 -1.84
CA THR A 425 -13.41 13.29 -3.05
C THR A 425 -14.68 12.47 -2.79
N PHE A 426 -14.77 11.76 -1.66
CA PHE A 426 -15.96 11.00 -1.30
C PHE A 426 -17.19 11.88 -1.11
N GLU A 427 -17.04 13.06 -0.50
CA GLU A 427 -18.14 14.00 -0.29
C GLU A 427 -18.75 14.47 -1.61
N VAL A 428 -17.91 14.82 -2.58
CA VAL A 428 -18.38 15.19 -3.92
C VAL A 428 -19.09 14.02 -4.58
N LEU A 429 -18.46 12.83 -4.53
CA LEU A 429 -19.03 11.64 -5.16
C LEU A 429 -20.32 11.16 -4.46
N GLY A 430 -20.51 11.41 -3.17
CA GLY A 430 -21.72 11.04 -2.44
C GLY A 430 -22.94 11.91 -2.77
N ARG A 431 -22.72 13.16 -3.23
CA ARG A 431 -23.78 14.15 -3.51
C ARG A 431 -24.34 14.11 -4.92
N GLU A 432 -23.70 13.37 -5.84
CA GLU A 432 -24.12 13.30 -7.24
C GLU A 432 -25.44 12.53 -7.41
N SER A 433 -26.33 13.08 -8.26
CA SER A 433 -27.60 12.42 -8.55
C SER A 433 -27.38 11.20 -9.47
N PRO A 434 -28.24 10.16 -9.41
CA PRO A 434 -28.14 9.00 -10.29
C PRO A 434 -28.20 9.34 -11.79
N LYS A 435 -28.80 10.49 -12.15
CA LYS A 435 -28.95 10.96 -13.54
C LYS A 435 -27.67 11.59 -14.11
N ASP A 436 -26.81 12.15 -13.26
CA ASP A 436 -25.52 12.71 -13.67
C ASP A 436 -24.44 11.63 -13.85
N ALA A 437 -24.65 10.47 -13.21
CA ALA A 437 -23.75 9.31 -13.27
C ALA A 437 -23.79 8.52 -14.60
N GLU A 438 -24.71 8.83 -15.52
CA GLU A 438 -24.90 8.12 -16.79
C GLU A 438 -23.87 8.44 -17.87
N LYS A 439 -22.88 9.33 -17.65
CA LYS A 439 -21.78 9.54 -18.62
C LYS A 439 -20.66 8.51 -18.39
N PRO A 440 -20.59 7.41 -19.17
CA PRO A 440 -19.82 6.23 -18.78
C PRO A 440 -18.55 6.08 -19.62
N LYS A 441 -17.99 7.19 -20.13
CA LYS A 441 -16.75 7.11 -20.89
C LYS A 441 -15.60 7.44 -19.95
N LEU A 442 -14.99 6.38 -19.41
CA LEU A 442 -13.72 6.48 -18.68
C LEU A 442 -12.76 7.35 -19.49
N LEU A 443 -12.37 8.49 -18.91
CA LEU A 443 -11.47 9.44 -19.55
C LEU A 443 -10.09 8.81 -19.79
N LEU A 444 -9.61 8.05 -18.80
CA LEU A 444 -8.38 7.28 -18.86
C LEU A 444 -8.74 5.79 -18.99
N LYS A 445 -8.22 5.13 -20.03
CA LYS A 445 -8.45 3.69 -20.28
C LYS A 445 -7.19 2.83 -20.20
N HIS A 446 -6.02 3.46 -20.16
CA HIS A 446 -4.73 2.78 -20.21
C HIS A 446 -4.13 2.54 -18.81
N ARG A 447 -4.90 2.75 -17.74
CA ARG A 447 -4.47 2.60 -16.34
C ARG A 447 -5.12 1.42 -15.64
N MET A 448 -5.35 0.33 -16.38
CA MET A 448 -5.95 -0.90 -15.86
C MET A 448 -7.24 -0.64 -15.07
N GLY A 449 -7.52 -1.40 -14.00
CA GLY A 449 -8.67 -1.20 -13.12
C GLY A 449 -8.66 0.14 -12.37
N VAL A 450 -7.49 0.75 -12.16
CA VAL A 450 -7.29 2.05 -11.48
C VAL A 450 -7.86 3.21 -12.31
N SER A 451 -8.10 3.01 -13.60
CA SER A 451 -8.85 3.93 -14.46
C SER A 451 -10.15 4.41 -13.80
N LEU A 452 -10.83 3.55 -13.02
CA LEU A 452 -12.04 3.91 -12.27
C LEU A 452 -11.79 4.98 -11.19
N ILE A 453 -10.66 4.89 -10.50
CA ILE A 453 -10.25 5.86 -9.48
C ILE A 453 -9.90 7.19 -10.13
N TYR A 454 -9.04 7.18 -11.15
CA TYR A 454 -8.63 8.42 -11.82
C TYR A 454 -9.82 9.16 -12.40
N ASP A 455 -10.77 8.44 -12.99
CA ASP A 455 -12.03 9.00 -13.51
C ASP A 455 -12.87 9.63 -12.39
N ALA A 456 -12.97 8.98 -11.23
CA ALA A 456 -13.70 9.51 -10.08
C ALA A 456 -13.03 10.76 -9.47
N ILE A 457 -11.70 10.75 -9.31
CA ILE A 457 -10.92 11.90 -8.81
C ILE A 457 -11.03 13.08 -9.78
N SER A 458 -10.90 12.80 -11.07
CA SER A 458 -11.05 13.76 -12.17
C SER A 458 -12.44 14.42 -12.13
N HIS A 459 -13.48 13.60 -12.07
CA HIS A 459 -14.86 14.07 -11.98
C HIS A 459 -15.08 14.95 -10.74
N ALA A 460 -14.62 14.51 -9.57
CA ALA A 460 -14.71 15.31 -8.35
C ALA A 460 -13.93 16.63 -8.47
N GLY A 461 -12.82 16.64 -9.20
CA GLY A 461 -12.09 17.86 -9.57
C GLY A 461 -12.91 18.82 -10.41
N GLN A 462 -13.59 18.32 -11.46
CA GLN A 462 -14.45 19.14 -12.33
C GLN A 462 -15.60 19.79 -11.58
N VAL A 463 -16.27 19.04 -10.72
CA VAL A 463 -17.37 19.55 -9.89
C VAL A 463 -16.89 20.67 -8.97
N ARG A 464 -15.63 20.63 -8.53
CA ARG A 464 -14.99 21.69 -7.74
C ARG A 464 -14.37 22.82 -8.59
N GLY A 465 -14.59 22.83 -9.90
CA GLY A 465 -14.11 23.88 -10.80
C GLY A 465 -12.68 23.70 -11.33
N ARG A 466 -12.06 22.52 -11.20
CA ARG A 466 -10.76 22.22 -11.84
C ARG A 466 -10.94 21.87 -13.32
N SER A 467 -10.14 22.49 -14.19
CA SER A 467 -10.04 22.07 -15.60
C SER A 467 -9.28 20.75 -15.70
N ILE A 468 -9.73 19.85 -16.57
CA ILE A 468 -9.07 18.55 -16.84
C ILE A 468 -8.20 18.60 -18.11
N GLU A 469 -8.58 19.42 -19.08
CA GLU A 469 -7.89 19.49 -20.36
C GLU A 469 -6.93 20.67 -20.34
N LEU A 470 -5.63 20.38 -20.25
CA LEU A 470 -4.59 21.29 -20.69
C LEU A 470 -4.55 21.21 -22.22
N LYS A 471 -4.91 22.30 -22.90
CA LYS A 471 -4.68 22.40 -24.35
C LYS A 471 -3.17 22.52 -24.58
N GLU A 472 -2.66 21.92 -25.66
CA GLU A 472 -1.26 22.13 -26.08
C GLU A 472 -0.95 23.64 -26.13
N GLY A 473 -0.06 24.11 -25.25
CA GLY A 473 0.34 25.51 -25.15
C GLY A 473 -0.18 26.28 -23.94
N GLU A 474 -1.04 25.70 -23.10
CA GLU A 474 -1.43 26.30 -21.80
C GLU A 474 -0.46 25.83 -20.70
N THR A 475 0.21 26.76 -20.03
CA THR A 475 0.90 26.51 -18.77
C THR A 475 -0.12 26.53 -17.64
N ASP A 476 -0.06 25.55 -16.73
CA ASP A 476 -0.83 25.55 -15.46
C ASP A 476 -0.72 26.94 -14.83
N HIS A 477 -1.81 27.70 -14.84
CA HIS A 477 -1.86 28.92 -14.03
C HIS A 477 -1.78 28.48 -12.57
N GLU A 478 -0.73 28.94 -11.88
CA GLU A 478 -0.62 28.90 -10.42
C GLU A 478 -1.97 29.24 -9.80
N GLU A 479 -2.34 28.46 -8.78
CA GLU A 479 -3.48 28.73 -7.92
C GLU A 479 -3.41 30.19 -7.47
N LYS A 480 -4.25 31.05 -8.05
CA LYS A 480 -4.57 32.30 -7.35
C LYS A 480 -5.28 31.87 -6.06
N PRO A 481 -4.89 32.41 -4.89
CA PRO A 481 -5.66 32.20 -3.68
C PRO A 481 -7.08 32.68 -4.00
N VAL A 482 -8.06 31.80 -3.87
CA VAL A 482 -9.45 32.22 -3.89
C VAL A 482 -9.59 33.17 -2.70
N GLU A 483 -9.88 34.43 -3.00
CA GLU A 483 -10.17 35.44 -1.98
C GLU A 483 -11.18 34.88 -0.99
N ASP A 484 -10.91 35.07 0.30
CA ASP A 484 -11.80 34.80 1.42
C ASP A 484 -13.17 35.47 1.18
N THR A 485 -14.10 34.77 0.51
CA THR A 485 -15.51 34.98 0.77
C THR A 485 -15.78 34.35 2.13
N SER A 486 -15.66 35.18 3.15
CA SER A 486 -16.00 34.92 4.55
C SER A 486 -17.47 34.52 4.69
N GLN A 487 -17.78 33.28 4.35
CA GLN A 487 -18.91 32.50 4.84
C GLN A 487 -18.48 31.04 5.00
N MET A 488 -17.33 30.83 5.67
CA MET A 488 -17.09 29.56 6.38
C MET A 488 -18.11 29.48 7.52
N GLN A 489 -19.31 29.00 7.21
CA GLN A 489 -20.13 28.39 8.23
C GLN A 489 -19.36 27.16 8.70
N GLN A 490 -18.77 27.26 9.89
CA GLN A 490 -18.49 26.06 10.67
C GLN A 490 -19.74 25.19 10.69
N PHE A 491 -19.50 23.87 10.74
CA PHE A 491 -20.34 22.79 11.30
C PHE A 491 -20.80 21.71 10.32
N PRO A 492 -21.30 20.55 10.83
CA PRO A 492 -21.22 19.93 12.18
C PRO A 492 -20.90 18.41 12.22
N SER A 493 -20.77 17.94 13.46
CA SER A 493 -20.84 16.56 13.97
C SER A 493 -21.98 15.70 13.39
N GLU A 494 -21.99 14.42 13.76
CA GLU A 494 -22.97 13.34 13.45
C GLU A 494 -24.45 13.77 13.30
N SER A 495 -24.89 14.89 13.88
CA SER A 495 -26.25 15.43 13.73
C SER A 495 -26.56 16.16 12.41
N TYR A 496 -25.61 16.55 11.57
CA TYR A 496 -25.95 17.36 10.36
C TYR A 496 -26.14 16.59 9.07
N LEU A 497 -25.47 15.44 8.96
CA LEU A 497 -25.82 14.49 7.92
C LEU A 497 -27.25 13.99 8.17
N ILE A 498 -27.70 14.00 9.43
CA ILE A 498 -29.09 13.82 9.87
C ILE A 498 -29.93 15.08 9.57
N ASP A 499 -29.46 16.31 9.83
CA ASP A 499 -30.24 17.54 9.56
C ASP A 499 -30.38 17.89 8.04
N GLN A 500 -29.44 17.51 7.17
CA GLN A 500 -29.60 17.68 5.71
C GLN A 500 -30.52 16.63 5.09
N LEU A 501 -30.75 15.51 5.79
CA LEU A 501 -31.87 14.62 5.49
C LEU A 501 -33.20 15.26 5.91
N ASP A 502 -33.22 16.13 6.94
CA ASP A 502 -34.40 16.90 7.44
C ASP A 502 -34.89 18.07 6.58
N ALA A 503 -34.12 18.51 5.58
CA ALA A 503 -34.49 19.67 4.76
C ALA A 503 -35.55 19.38 3.66
N ASN A 504 -35.97 18.13 3.47
CA ASN A 504 -37.00 17.77 2.49
C ASN A 504 -38.17 16.99 3.13
N PRO A 505 -39.16 17.69 3.69
CA PRO A 505 -40.22 17.10 4.52
C PRO A 505 -41.20 16.18 3.76
N ASP A 506 -41.15 16.13 2.43
CA ASP A 506 -41.94 15.17 1.62
C ASP A 506 -41.27 13.78 1.54
N PHE A 507 -39.97 13.68 1.81
CA PHE A 507 -39.23 12.41 1.77
C PHE A 507 -39.61 11.50 2.95
N TYR A 508 -39.73 12.06 4.16
CA TYR A 508 -40.05 11.28 5.37
C TYR A 508 -41.48 10.75 5.45
N LYS A 509 -42.48 11.49 4.94
CA LYS A 509 -43.89 11.06 5.05
C LYS A 509 -44.21 9.80 4.24
N SER A 510 -43.48 9.56 3.15
CA SER A 510 -43.65 8.38 2.31
C SER A 510 -42.84 7.17 2.78
N PHE A 511 -41.72 7.38 3.48
CA PHE A 511 -40.76 6.32 3.78
C PHE A 511 -41.07 5.56 5.08
N TRP A 512 -41.65 6.22 6.10
CA TRP A 512 -41.88 5.63 7.43
C TRP A 512 -43.32 5.21 7.75
N ASN A 513 -44.27 5.35 6.82
CA ASN A 513 -45.70 5.00 7.04
C ASN A 513 -46.14 3.68 6.39
N ASP A 514 -45.21 2.78 6.05
CA ASP A 514 -45.60 1.44 5.58
C ASP A 514 -46.06 0.57 6.77
N PRO A 515 -47.33 0.12 6.80
CA PRO A 515 -47.93 -0.59 7.94
C PRO A 515 -47.32 -1.96 8.29
N TYR A 516 -46.23 -2.39 7.64
CA TYR A 516 -45.56 -3.66 7.91
C TYR A 516 -44.37 -3.59 8.88
N MET A 517 -43.88 -2.40 9.26
CA MET A 517 -42.71 -2.26 10.15
C MET A 517 -43.02 -2.30 11.66
N SER A 518 -44.30 -2.34 12.08
CA SER A 518 -44.68 -2.43 13.50
C SER A 518 -44.63 -3.85 14.08
N LEU A 519 -44.15 -4.85 13.34
CA LEU A 519 -44.20 -6.27 13.74
C LEU A 519 -42.86 -6.84 14.26
N LEU A 520 -41.76 -6.06 14.31
CA LEU A 520 -40.42 -6.62 14.53
C LEU A 520 -39.55 -5.94 15.60
N SER A 521 -40.12 -5.10 16.48
CA SER A 521 -39.36 -4.62 17.65
C SER A 521 -39.38 -5.65 18.79
N PHE A 522 -38.32 -6.45 18.90
CA PHE A 522 -37.98 -7.14 20.14
C PHE A 522 -37.28 -6.14 21.08
N ASP A 523 -37.90 -5.87 22.22
CA ASP A 523 -37.36 -5.00 23.27
C ASP A 523 -36.62 -5.85 24.31
N PRO A 524 -35.28 -5.72 24.46
CA PRO A 524 -34.52 -6.46 25.46
C PRO A 524 -34.28 -5.58 26.69
N SER A 525 -35.33 -5.12 27.39
CA SER A 525 -35.16 -4.51 28.72
C SER A 525 -36.45 -4.40 29.56
N SER A 526 -36.94 -5.51 30.11
CA SER A 526 -37.76 -5.46 31.34
C SER A 526 -37.84 -6.82 32.06
N THR A 527 -36.74 -7.28 32.63
CA THR A 527 -36.81 -8.24 33.74
C THR A 527 -36.50 -7.50 35.04
N GLU A 528 -37.53 -6.92 35.64
CA GLU A 528 -37.70 -6.94 37.10
C GLU A 528 -39.06 -6.39 37.52
N THR A 529 -39.68 -7.13 38.45
CA THR A 529 -40.79 -6.80 39.36
C THR A 529 -42.24 -7.13 38.97
N ASN A 530 -42.81 -7.96 39.86
CA ASN A 530 -44.20 -8.01 40.32
C ASN A 530 -45.20 -8.95 39.63
N HIS A 531 -45.06 -10.24 39.95
CA HIS A 531 -46.21 -11.11 40.19
C HIS A 531 -46.20 -11.63 41.62
N GLN A 532 -47.08 -11.09 42.48
CA GLN A 532 -47.84 -11.87 43.47
C GLN A 532 -48.84 -10.95 44.18
N ASN A 533 -50.11 -11.04 43.75
CA ASN A 533 -51.29 -10.97 44.62
C ASN A 533 -52.54 -11.28 43.80
N THR A 534 -52.92 -12.55 43.76
CA THR A 534 -54.32 -13.01 43.75
C THR A 534 -54.33 -14.51 44.00
N TRP A 535 -54.68 -14.86 45.24
CA TRP A 535 -55.27 -16.10 45.76
C TRP A 535 -54.52 -17.43 45.57
#